data_AF-A0A6I3F531-F1
#
_entry.id   AF-A0A6I3F531-F1
#
_cell.length_a   1.000
_cell.length_b   1.000
_cell.length_c   1.000
_cell.angle_alpha   90.00
_cell.angle_beta   90.00
_cell.angle_gamma   90.00
#
_symmetry.space_group_name_H-M   'P 1'
#
loop_
_entity.id
_entity.type
_entity.pdbx_description
1 polymer ?
#
loop_
_entity_poly.entity_id
_entity_poly.type
_entity_poly.pdbx_seq_one_letter_code
_entity_poly.pdbx_strand_id
1 'polypeptide(L)' 'MSLSSLIVTASAAPASVDDWSSRTIAFLGPVGTFSEAALLGQADLARARCVPMATFADVLQAAENREVDYA' A
#
# COMPACT_ATOMS: atom_id res chain seq x y z
N MET A 1 -38.96 10.78 12.05
CA MET A 1 -37.63 10.28 12.50
C MET A 1 -36.73 10.22 11.27
N SER A 2 -35.96 11.27 11.01
CA SER A 2 -35.07 11.34 9.84
C SER A 2 -33.69 10.86 10.25
N LEU A 3 -33.21 9.76 9.67
CA LEU A 3 -31.84 9.27 9.84
C LEU A 3 -30.94 10.08 8.88
N SER A 4 -30.37 11.17 9.37
CA SER A 4 -29.30 11.88 8.66
C SER A 4 -28.09 10.97 8.54
N SER A 5 -27.87 10.43 7.34
CA SER A 5 -26.65 9.72 6.97
C SER A 5 -25.48 10.69 6.99
N LEU A 6 -24.53 10.49 7.90
CA LEU A 6 -23.21 11.10 7.85
C LEU A 6 -22.51 10.54 6.61
N ILE A 7 -22.42 11.36 5.57
CA ILE A 7 -21.48 11.12 4.48
C ILE A 7 -20.09 11.28 5.09
N VAL A 8 -19.44 10.16 5.40
CA VAL A 8 -18.00 10.12 5.63
C VAL A 8 -17.36 10.48 4.29
N THR A 9 -16.98 11.74 4.12
CA THR A 9 -16.11 12.14 3.01
C THR A 9 -14.74 11.58 3.33
N ALA A 10 -14.39 10.45 2.71
CA ALA A 10 -13.02 9.97 2.70
C ALA A 10 -12.15 11.08 2.10
N SER A 11 -11.16 11.55 2.87
CA SER A 11 -10.14 12.46 2.36
C SER A 11 -9.26 11.68 1.39
N ALA A 12 -9.64 11.68 0.12
CA ALA A 12 -8.79 11.16 -0.94
C ALA A 12 -7.47 11.96 -0.90
N ALA A 13 -6.35 11.28 -0.66
CA ALA A 13 -5.04 11.85 -0.90
C ALA A 13 -4.99 12.39 -2.35
N PRO A 14 -4.27 13.48 -2.62
CA PRO A 14 -4.11 13.96 -3.99
C PRO A 14 -3.61 12.79 -4.85
N ALA A 15 -4.21 12.60 -6.03
CA ALA A 15 -3.79 11.55 -6.95
C ALA A 15 -2.30 11.75 -7.27
N SER A 16 -1.45 10.88 -6.72
CA SER A 16 -0.02 10.89 -7.01
C SER A 16 0.15 10.63 -8.50
N VAL A 17 0.81 11.55 -9.18
CA VAL A 17 1.14 11.47 -10.61
C VAL A 17 2.20 10.40 -10.92
N ASP A 18 2.70 9.72 -9.88
CA ASP A 18 3.69 8.66 -10.00
C ASP A 18 3.12 7.45 -10.76
N ASP A 19 3.90 6.97 -11.72
CA ASP A 19 3.61 5.70 -12.38
C ASP A 19 3.96 4.54 -11.44
N TRP A 20 2.99 4.16 -10.62
CA TRP A 20 3.13 3.03 -9.69
C TRP A 20 3.36 1.70 -10.38
N SER A 21 3.01 1.55 -11.67
CA SER A 21 3.13 0.26 -12.37
C SER A 21 4.57 -0.21 -12.57
N SER A 22 5.54 0.71 -12.53
CA SER A 22 6.97 0.39 -12.55
C SER A 22 7.61 0.28 -11.16
N ARG A 23 6.85 0.54 -10.09
CA ARG A 23 7.35 0.57 -8.70
C ARG A 23 7.19 -0.75 -7.99
N THR A 24 8.02 -0.94 -6.97
CA THR A 24 7.98 -2.06 -6.03
C THR A 24 7.72 -1.60 -4.62
N ILE A 25 6.89 -2.34 -3.89
CA ILE A 25 6.55 -2.04 -2.50
C ILE A 25 6.76 -3.31 -1.68
N ALA A 26 7.72 -3.31 -0.76
CA ALA A 26 7.84 -4.38 0.22
C ALA A 26 6.75 -4.26 1.29
N PHE A 27 6.24 -5.37 1.79
CA PHE A 27 5.30 -5.35 2.91
C PHE A 27 5.49 -6.57 3.82
N LEU A 28 4.99 -6.48 5.05
CA LEU A 28 5.00 -7.62 5.96
C LEU A 28 4.02 -8.70 5.48
N GLY A 29 4.60 -9.78 4.98
CA GLY A 29 3.89 -10.94 4.48
C GLY A 29 3.39 -11.88 5.58
N PRO A 30 2.88 -13.07 5.19
CA PRO A 30 2.78 -13.60 3.83
C PRO A 30 1.68 -12.90 2.99
N VAL A 31 1.38 -13.41 1.80
CA VAL A 31 0.17 -13.01 1.05
C VAL A 31 -1.09 -13.28 1.90
N GLY A 32 -2.11 -12.46 1.70
CA GLY A 32 -3.38 -12.49 2.43
C GLY A 32 -3.37 -11.74 3.76
N THR A 33 -2.31 -10.99 4.10
CA THR A 33 -2.27 -10.16 5.32
C THR A 33 -3.04 -8.86 5.17
N PHE A 34 -3.30 -8.18 6.29
CA PHE A 34 -3.86 -6.84 6.29
C PHE A 34 -2.95 -5.83 5.57
N SER A 35 -1.63 -6.02 5.60
CA SER A 35 -0.70 -5.18 4.86
C SER A 35 -0.91 -5.29 3.35
N GLU A 36 -1.11 -6.50 2.83
CA GLU A 36 -1.45 -6.69 1.42
C GLU A 36 -2.81 -6.07 1.08
N ALA A 37 -3.83 -6.32 1.90
CA ALA A 37 -5.18 -5.75 1.69
C ALA A 37 -5.18 -4.22 1.72
N ALA A 38 -4.33 -3.60 2.54
CA ALA A 38 -4.18 -2.14 2.58
C ALA A 38 -3.58 -1.60 1.26
N LEU A 39 -2.56 -2.26 0.71
CA LEU A 39 -1.97 -1.89 -0.57
C LEU A 39 -2.96 -2.07 -1.72
N LEU A 40 -3.65 -3.21 -1.77
CA LEU A 40 -4.64 -3.51 -2.80
C LEU A 40 -5.91 -2.63 -2.69
N GLY A 41 -6.19 -2.10 -1.51
CA GLY A 41 -7.31 -1.17 -1.26
C GLY A 41 -7.07 0.25 -1.78
N GLN A 42 -5.83 0.62 -2.12
CA GLN A 42 -5.49 1.90 -2.73
C GLN A 42 -5.32 1.72 -4.25
N ALA A 43 -6.11 2.46 -5.04
CA ALA A 43 -6.22 2.23 -6.48
C ALA A 43 -4.92 2.44 -7.27
N ASP A 44 -4.03 3.29 -6.77
CA ASP A 44 -2.71 3.56 -7.32
C ASP A 44 -1.69 2.51 -6.88
N LEU A 45 -1.57 2.24 -5.58
CA LEU A 45 -0.63 1.26 -5.03
C LEU A 45 -0.92 -0.18 -5.50
N ALA A 46 -2.19 -0.52 -5.73
CA ALA A 46 -2.59 -1.81 -6.29
C ALA A 46 -2.00 -2.09 -7.68
N ARG A 47 -1.49 -1.06 -8.37
CA ARG A 47 -0.81 -1.19 -9.67
C ARG A 47 0.68 -1.50 -9.53
N ALA A 48 1.27 -1.28 -8.35
CA ALA A 48 2.66 -1.57 -8.07
C ALA A 48 2.91 -3.07 -7.84
N ARG A 49 4.17 -3.49 -8.00
CA ARG A 49 4.60 -4.85 -7.67
C ARG A 49 4.80 -4.97 -6.14
N CYS A 50 3.84 -5.58 -5.46
CA CYS A 50 3.91 -5.86 -4.02
C CYS A 50 4.80 -7.08 -3.73
N VAL A 51 5.75 -6.95 -2.80
CA VAL A 51 6.74 -7.98 -2.45
C VAL A 51 6.59 -8.37 -0.98
N PRO A 52 6.03 -9.56 -0.66
CA PRO A 52 5.90 -10.00 0.73
C PRO A 52 7.26 -10.37 1.33
N MET A 53 7.53 -9.89 2.55
CA MET A 53 8.72 -10.21 3.32
C MET A 53 8.36 -10.88 4.65
N ALA A 54 9.27 -11.69 5.19
CA ALA A 54 8.99 -12.50 6.38
C ALA A 54 8.99 -11.69 7.69
N THR A 55 9.79 -10.63 7.77
CA THR A 55 9.92 -9.79 8.96
C THR A 55 9.91 -8.31 8.62
N PHE A 56 9.61 -7.45 9.60
CA PHE A 56 9.78 -6.01 9.45
C PHE A 56 11.23 -5.60 9.18
N ALA A 57 12.21 -6.34 9.72
CA ALA A 57 13.62 -6.07 9.45
C ALA A 57 13.94 -6.23 7.96
N ASP A 58 13.42 -7.29 7.33
CA ASP A 58 13.60 -7.54 5.89
C ASP A 58 12.94 -6.44 5.04
N VAL A 59 11.74 -5.98 5.43
CA VAL A 59 11.04 -4.87 4.76
C VAL A 59 11.90 -3.60 4.76
N LEU A 60 12.39 -3.19 5.93
CA LEU A 60 13.19 -1.98 6.09
C LEU A 60 14.55 -2.09 5.39
N GLN A 61 15.19 -3.26 5.49
CA GLN A 61 16.48 -3.49 4.84
C GLN A 61 16.36 -3.46 3.31
N ALA A 62 15.31 -4.05 2.74
CA ALA A 62 15.07 -4.02 1.31
C ALA A 62 14.90 -2.58 0.78
N ALA A 63 14.23 -1.72 1.53
CA ALA A 63 14.07 -0.30 1.18
C ALA A 63 15.40 0.47 1.30
N GLU A 64 16.14 0.30 2.40
CA GLU A 64 17.43 0.97 2.62
C GLU A 64 18.47 0.58 1.53
N ASN A 65 18.48 -0.70 1.17
CA ASN A 65 19.36 -1.24 0.13
C ASN A 65 18.92 -0.89 -1.30
N ARG A 66 17.74 -0.25 -1.48
CA ARG A 66 17.10 0.01 -2.78
C ARG A 66 16.82 -1.26 -3.60
N GLU A 67 16.55 -2.37 -2.92
CA GLU A 67 16.05 -3.61 -3.54
C GLU A 67 14.57 -3.47 -3.92
N VAL A 68 13.85 -2.60 -3.21
CA VAL A 68 12.52 -2.10 -3.54
C VAL A 68 12.49 -0.56 -3.55
N ASP A 69 11.47 0.02 -4.18
CA ASP A 69 11.27 1.47 -4.22
C ASP A 69 10.66 2.01 -2.91
N TYR A 70 9.73 1.26 -2.30
CA TYR A 70 8.98 1.65 -1.10
C TYR A 70 8.75 0.47 -0.14
N ALA A 71 8.37 0.78 1.10
CA ALA A 71 8.05 -0.15 2.18
C ALA A 71 6.93 0.39 3.07
#